data_AF-A0A356AXF3-F1
#
_entry.id   AF-A0A356AXF3-F1
#
_cell.length_a   1.000
_cell.length_b   1.000
_cell.length_c   1.000
_cell.angle_alpha   90.00
_cell.angle_beta   90.00
_cell.angle_gamma   90.00
#
_symmetry.space_group_name_H-M   'P 1'
#
loop_
_entity.id
_entity.type
_entity.pdbx_description
1 polymer ?
#
loop_
_entity_poly.entity_id
_entity_poly.type
_entity_poly.pdbx_seq_one_letter_code
_entity_poly.pdbx_strand_id
1 'polypeptide(L)' 'DNMESYSDYENRIGRGRSYVRNGAVLDLKIEKGVVNALVQGSRTKPYEVTIEIDPLGDKVWSKIKKECEGKI' A
#
# COMPACT_ATOMS: atom_id res chain seq x y z
N ASP A 1 7.10 9.33 -9.61
CA ASP A 1 6.47 10.66 -9.68
C ASP A 1 5.24 10.87 -8.80
N ASN A 2 4.02 10.39 -9.08
CA ASN A 2 2.84 10.79 -8.26
C ASN A 2 2.83 10.28 -6.80
N MET A 3 3.18 9.01 -6.54
CA MET A 3 3.26 8.51 -5.15
C MET A 3 4.45 9.09 -4.38
N GLU A 4 5.50 9.50 -5.10
CA GLU A 4 6.69 10.10 -4.50
C GLU A 4 6.44 11.57 -4.13
N SER A 5 5.62 12.28 -4.92
CA SER A 5 5.24 13.66 -4.60
C SER A 5 4.35 13.80 -3.36
N TYR A 6 3.65 12.74 -2.96
CA TYR A 6 2.89 12.69 -1.69
C TYR A 6 3.66 12.02 -0.55
N SER A 7 4.91 11.60 -0.77
CA SER A 7 5.66 10.86 0.25
C SER A 7 6.32 11.83 1.23
N ASP A 8 5.73 12.01 2.41
CA ASP A 8 6.33 12.78 3.51
C ASP A 8 7.65 12.18 4.02
N TYR A 9 7.91 10.91 3.68
CA TYR A 9 9.11 10.18 4.05
C TYR A 9 9.90 9.77 2.80
N GLU A 10 10.82 10.62 2.37
CA GLU A 10 11.62 10.48 1.14
C GLU A 10 12.23 9.08 0.93
N ASN A 11 12.51 8.34 2.01
CA ASN A 11 13.15 7.02 1.94
C ASN A 11 12.20 5.81 2.00
N ARG A 12 10.90 5.99 2.27
CA ARG A 12 9.99 4.84 2.52
C ARG A 12 9.56 4.14 1.24
N ILE A 13 9.21 4.90 0.21
CA ILE A 13 8.83 4.34 -1.09
C ILE A 13 10.03 3.61 -1.73
N GLY A 14 11.21 4.22 -1.70
CA GLY A 14 12.45 3.60 -2.22
C GLY A 14 12.83 2.30 -1.50
N ARG A 15 12.73 2.27 -0.16
CA ARG A 15 13.01 1.05 0.63
C ARG A 15 11.96 -0.02 0.39
N GLY A 16 10.67 0.33 0.36
CA GLY A 16 9.60 -0.61 0.05
C GLY A 16 9.81 -1.31 -1.29
N ARG A 17 10.13 -0.55 -2.34
CA ARG A 17 10.51 -1.13 -3.65
C ARG A 17 11.69 -2.08 -3.55
N SER A 18 12.73 -1.70 -2.81
CA SER A 18 13.92 -2.53 -2.63
C SER A 18 13.60 -3.83 -1.88
N TYR A 19 12.73 -3.80 -0.87
CA TYR A 19 12.32 -4.99 -0.13
C TYR A 19 11.55 -5.99 -0.99
N VAL A 20 10.62 -5.50 -1.82
CA VAL A 20 9.92 -6.37 -2.76
C VAL A 20 10.90 -6.93 -3.81
N ARG A 21 11.71 -6.07 -4.43
CA ARG A 21 12.65 -6.46 -5.48
C ARG A 21 13.69 -7.48 -5.01
N ASN A 22 14.15 -7.37 -3.77
CA ASN A 22 15.17 -8.25 -3.20
C ASN A 22 14.58 -9.48 -2.47
N GLY A 23 13.28 -9.74 -2.60
CA GLY A 23 12.65 -10.95 -2.05
C GLY A 23 12.44 -10.93 -0.53
N ALA A 24 12.49 -9.76 0.12
CA ALA A 24 12.20 -9.65 1.54
C ALA A 24 10.69 -9.76 1.84
N VAL A 25 9.83 -9.51 0.86
CA VAL A 25 8.38 -9.75 0.97
C VAL A 25 8.09 -11.13 0.35
N LEU A 26 7.75 -12.10 1.20
CA LEU A 26 7.56 -13.50 0.83
C LEU A 26 6.15 -13.79 0.30
N ASP A 27 5.14 -13.16 0.91
CA ASP A 27 3.74 -13.21 0.48
C ASP A 27 3.14 -11.81 0.63
N LEU A 28 2.29 -11.40 -0.32
CA LEU A 28 1.58 -10.13 -0.31
C LEU A 28 0.18 -10.32 -0.89
N LYS A 29 -0.82 -10.15 -0.04
CA LYS A 29 -2.23 -10.27 -0.38
C LYS A 29 -2.91 -8.93 -0.15
N ILE A 30 -3.49 -8.40 -1.22
CA ILE A 30 -4.24 -7.15 -1.21
C ILE A 30 -5.69 -7.50 -1.44
N GLU A 31 -6.52 -7.19 -0.44
CA GLU A 31 -7.96 -7.41 -0.46
C GLU A 31 -8.68 -6.09 -0.16
N LYS A 32 -10.00 -6.08 -0.29
CA LYS A 32 -10.78 -4.88 0.00
C LYS A 32 -10.66 -4.53 1.48
N GLY A 33 -10.04 -3.38 1.77
CA GLY A 33 -9.91 -2.84 3.12
C GLY A 33 -8.83 -3.51 3.98
N VAL A 34 -8.07 -4.45 3.44
CA VAL A 34 -6.97 -5.10 4.18
C VAL A 34 -5.83 -5.52 3.26
N VAL A 35 -4.61 -5.36 3.76
CA VAL A 35 -3.39 -5.85 3.13
C VAL A 35 -2.66 -6.73 4.12
N ASN A 36 -2.42 -7.98 3.75
CA ASN A 36 -1.68 -8.95 4.54
C ASN A 36 -0.36 -9.27 3.85
N ALA A 37 0.73 -9.37 4.62
CA ALA A 37 2.04 -9.73 4.09
C ALA A 37 2.83 -10.61 5.05
N LEU A 38 3.65 -11.50 4.48
CA LEU A 38 4.69 -12.24 5.20
C LEU A 38 6.05 -11.67 4.81
N VAL A 39 6.81 -11.15 5.78
CA VAL A 39 8.05 -10.40 5.51
C VAL A 39 9.23 -11.04 6.21
N GLN A 40 10.29 -11.31 5.45
CA GLN A 40 11.60 -11.70 5.95
C GLN A 40 12.41 -10.46 6.30
N GLY A 41 12.42 -10.11 7.59
CA GLY A 41 13.29 -9.06 8.13
C GLY A 41 14.70 -9.56 8.44
N SER A 42 15.39 -8.87 9.35
CA SER A 42 16.69 -9.32 9.88
C SER A 42 16.60 -10.51 10.85
N ARG A 43 15.38 -10.88 11.28
CA ARG A 43 15.13 -11.98 12.22
C ARG A 43 15.12 -13.32 11.51
N THR A 44 15.44 -14.39 12.22
CA THR A 44 15.46 -15.76 11.67
C THR A 44 14.11 -16.24 11.15
N LYS A 45 13.00 -15.78 11.76
CA LYS A 45 11.64 -16.13 11.33
C LYS A 45 10.99 -14.94 10.63
N PRO A 46 10.28 -15.14 9.50
CA PRO A 46 9.44 -14.12 8.91
C PRO A 46 8.37 -13.63 9.90
N TYR A 47 7.91 -12.40 9.72
CA TYR A 47 6.83 -11.81 10.50
C TYR A 47 5.66 -11.43 9.62
N GLU A 48 4.47 -11.46 10.22
CA GLU A 48 3.23 -11.07 9.56
C GLU A 48 2.99 -9.57 9.75
N VAL A 49 2.46 -8.95 8.70
CA VAL A 49 2.03 -7.55 8.68
C VAL A 49 0.61 -7.50 8.15
N THR A 50 -0.26 -6.87 8.92
CA THR A 50 -1.64 -6.56 8.51
C THR A 50 -1.83 -5.06 8.54
N ILE A 51 -2.32 -4.50 7.43
CA ILE A 51 -2.71 -3.11 7.32
C ILE A 51 -4.20 -3.09 6.99
N GLU A 52 -4.97 -2.47 7.87
CA GLU A 52 -6.40 -2.24 7.66
C GLU A 52 -6.60 -0.84 7.07
N ILE A 53 -7.51 -0.74 6.11
CA ILE A 53 -7.83 0.50 5.40
C ILE A 53 -9.34 0.67 5.46
N ASP A 54 -9.79 1.68 6.19
CA ASP A 54 -11.20 2.01 6.25
C ASP A 54 -11.72 2.40 4.87
N PRO A 55 -12.86 1.85 4.44
CA PRO A 55 -13.47 2.25 3.19
C PRO A 55 -13.94 3.70 3.29
N LEU A 56 -13.86 4.41 2.16
CA LEU A 56 -14.49 5.73 2.06
C LEU A 56 -16.01 5.58 2.21
N GLY A 57 -16.62 6.45 3.00
CA GLY A 57 -18.09 6.51 3.11
C GLY A 57 -18.74 6.80 1.76
N ASP A 58 -19.94 6.23 1.54
CA ASP A 58 -20.61 6.22 0.24
C ASP A 58 -20.77 7.60 -0.41
N LYS A 59 -21.02 8.64 0.41
CA LYS A 59 -21.16 10.02 -0.06
C LYS A 59 -19.85 10.57 -0.63
N VAL A 60 -18.74 10.33 0.07
CA VAL A 60 -17.41 10.78 -0.35
C VAL A 60 -17.01 10.02 -1.61
N TRP A 61 -17.21 8.69 -1.62
CA TRP A 61 -16.91 7.87 -2.78
C TRP A 61 -17.70 8.28 -4.04
N SER A 62 -19.00 8.54 -3.88
CA SER A 62 -19.85 9.00 -5.00
C SER A 62 -19.43 10.37 -5.53
N LYS A 63 -19.03 11.29 -4.64
CA LYS A 63 -18.51 12.59 -5.02
C LYS A 63 -17.22 12.46 -5.84
N ILE A 64 -16.25 11.67 -5.37
CA ILE A 64 -14.99 11.45 -6.08
C ILE A 64 -15.24 10.86 -7.48
N LYS A 65 -16.08 9.82 -7.58
CA LYS A 65 -16.45 9.23 -8.89
C LYS A 65 -17.00 10.28 -9.86
N LYS A 66 -17.95 11.10 -9.41
CA LYS A 66 -18.55 12.17 -10.22
C LYS A 66 -17.53 13.23 -10.66
N GLU A 67 -16.58 13.59 -9.80
CA GLU A 67 -15.56 14.59 -10.13
C GLU A 67 -14.52 14.08 -11.13
N CYS A 68 -14.31 12.76 -11.16
CA CYS A 68 -13.41 12.08 -12.09
C CYS A 68 -14.10 11.66 -13.41
N GLU A 69 -15.44 11.69 -13.50
CA GLU A 69 -16.16 11.37 -14.74
C GLU A 69 -15.75 12.33 -15.88
N GLY A 70 -15.25 11.77 -16.99
CA GLY A 70 -14.87 12.53 -18.18
C GLY A 70 -13.51 13.23 -18.11
N LYS A 71 -12.71 12.99 -17.06
CA LYS A 71 -11.34 13.50 -16.90
C LYS A 71 -10.35 12.33 -16.91
N ILE A 72 -10.16 11.73 -18.09
CA ILE A 72 -9.06 10.79 -18.37
C ILE A 72 -8.38 11.30 -19.64
#